data_AF-A0A9Q3DKT0-F1
#
_entry.id   AF-A0A9Q3DKT0-F1
#
_cell.length_a   1.000
_cell.length_b   1.000
_cell.length_c   1.000
_cell.angle_alpha   90.00
_cell.angle_beta   90.00
_cell.angle_gamma   90.00
#
_symmetry.space_group_name_H-M   'P 1'
#
loop_
_entity.id
_entity.type
_entity.pdbx_description
1 polymer ?
#
loop_
_entity_poly.entity_id
_entity_poly.type
_entity_poly.pdbx_seq_one_letter_code
_entity_poly.pdbx_strand_id
1 'polypeptide(L)' 'MDTGLLFRNNIISTCGVPKIIISDRDPKFTSEFWTNLYDILGTRLAFSTAYHPQTDGLAERMIQKLEDILRGFCAYGME' A
#
# COMPACT_ATOMS: atom_id res chain seq x y z
N MET A 1 15.80 -6.48 5.87
CA MET A 1 15.47 -7.83 5.38
C MET A 1 14.13 -8.30 5.96
N ASP A 2 13.86 -8.04 7.24
CA ASP A 2 12.62 -8.45 7.92
C ASP A 2 11.33 -7.87 7.30
N THR A 3 11.37 -6.62 6.81
CA THR A 3 10.21 -5.98 6.17
C THR A 3 9.74 -6.75 4.93
N GLY A 4 10.65 -7.31 4.13
CA GLY A 4 10.29 -8.12 2.97
C GLY A 4 9.64 -9.45 3.37
N LEU A 5 10.10 -10.06 4.47
CA LEU A 5 9.49 -11.28 5.02
C LEU A 5 8.09 -11.01 5.57
N LEU A 6 7.91 -9.92 6.32
CA LEU A 6 6.61 -9.49 6.81
C LEU A 6 5.65 -9.17 5.65
N PHE A 7 6.13 -8.50 4.61
CA PHE A 7 5.32 -8.21 3.43
C PHE A 7 4.87 -9.49 2.72
N ARG A 8 5.78 -10.43 2.47
CA ARG A 8 5.46 -11.73 1.88
C ARG A 8 4.44 -12.51 2.70
N ASN A 9 4.66 -12.61 4.01
CA ASN A 9 3.90 -13.48 4.89
C ASN A 9 2.51 -12.93 5.27
N ASN A 10 2.32 -11.60 5.22
CA ASN A 10 1.06 -10.98 5.60
C ASN A 10 0.27 -10.43 4.41
N ILE A 11 0.95 -9.89 3.39
CA ILE A 11 0.29 -9.23 2.26
C ILE A 11 0.17 -10.19 1.07
N ILE A 12 1.29 -10.74 0.59
CA ILE A 12 1.28 -11.60 -0.60
C ILE A 12 0.56 -12.93 -0.36
N SER A 13 0.70 -13.51 0.84
CA SER A 13 -0.02 -14.73 1.23
C SER A 13 -1.54 -14.53 1.25
N THR A 14 -2.01 -13.36 1.68
CA THR A 14 -3.43 -13.05 1.86
C THR A 14 -4.07 -12.57 0.56
N CYS A 15 -3.39 -11.71 -0.19
CA CYS A 15 -3.93 -11.03 -1.37
C CYS A 15 -3.49 -11.68 -2.70
N GLY A 16 -2.49 -12.57 -2.65
CA GLY A 16 -1.78 -13.01 -3.84
C GLY A 16 -0.80 -11.96 -4.36
N VAL A 17 -0.13 -12.29 -5.48
CA VAL A 17 0.77 -11.36 -6.17
C VAL A 17 -0.04 -10.45 -7.09
N PRO A 18 -0.04 -9.12 -6.88
CA PRO A 18 -0.77 -8.21 -7.74
C PRO A 18 -0.10 -8.07 -9.10
N LYS A 19 -0.90 -7.90 -10.16
CA LYS A 19 -0.37 -7.61 -11.51
C LYS A 19 0.10 -6.17 -11.65
N ILE A 20 -0.62 -5.24 -11.00
CA ILE A 20 -0.36 -3.81 -11.04
C ILE A 20 -0.54 -3.26 -9.63
N ILE A 21 0.39 -2.43 -9.17
CA ILE A 21 0.22 -1.60 -7.97
C ILE A 21 0.23 -0.15 -8.40
N ILE A 22 -0.81 0.57 -8.00
CA ILE A 22 -0.91 2.01 -8.18
C ILE A 22 -0.54 2.64 -6.84
N SER A 23 0.46 3.52 -6.85
CA SER A 23 0.96 4.17 -5.64
C SER A 23 1.47 5.57 -5.95
N ASP A 24 1.58 6.42 -4.95
CA ASP A 24 2.39 7.63 -5.03
C ASP A 24 3.90 7.33 -5.19
N ARG A 25 4.71 8.39 -5.21
CA ARG A 25 6.17 8.29 -5.33
C ARG A 25 6.89 8.11 -3.98
N ASP A 26 6.24 7.52 -2.97
CA ASP A 26 6.91 7.22 -1.69
C ASP A 26 8.17 6.36 -1.95
N PRO A 27 9.31 6.64 -1.27
CA PRO A 27 10.53 5.83 -1.31
C PRO A 27 10.31 4.32 -1.11
N LYS A 28 9.25 3.91 -0.40
CA LYS A 28 8.86 2.50 -0.23
C LYS A 28 8.44 1.82 -1.53
N PHE A 29 8.08 2.57 -2.57
CA PHE A 29 7.76 2.02 -3.89
C PHE A 29 8.78 2.41 -4.95
N THR A 30 9.60 3.44 -4.70
CA THR A 30 10.61 3.93 -5.65
C THR A 30 12.04 3.51 -5.33
N SER A 31 12.31 2.97 -4.13
CA SER A 31 13.65 2.47 -3.79
C SER A 31 13.99 1.18 -4.53
N GLU A 32 15.28 1.02 -4.79
CA GLU A 32 15.84 -0.08 -5.58
C GLU A 32 15.41 -1.47 -5.08
N PHE A 33 15.37 -1.67 -3.75
CA PHE A 33 14.91 -2.92 -3.17
C PHE A 33 13.49 -3.28 -3.60
N TRP A 34 12.56 -2.34 -3.48
CA TRP A 34 11.15 -2.59 -3.77
C TRP A 34 10.88 -2.68 -5.26
N THR A 35 11.50 -1.83 -6.08
CA THR A 35 11.38 -1.93 -7.54
C THR A 35 11.88 -3.28 -8.05
N ASN A 36 13.03 -3.77 -7.55
CA ASN A 36 13.58 -5.06 -7.94
C ASN A 36 12.72 -6.22 -7.44
N LEU A 37 12.17 -6.13 -6.22
CA LEU A 37 11.25 -7.14 -5.69
C LEU A 37 10.00 -7.27 -6.57
N TYR A 38 9.37 -6.17 -6.95
CA TYR A 38 8.18 -6.20 -7.78
C TYR A 38 8.46 -6.65 -9.21
N ASP A 39 9.63 -6.34 -9.77
CA ASP A 39 10.07 -6.87 -11.06
C ASP A 39 10.18 -8.40 -11.04
N ILE A 40 10.80 -8.97 -10.00
CA ILE A 40 10.90 -10.43 -9.80
C ILE A 40 9.50 -11.07 -9.66
N LEU A 41 8.58 -10.37 -8.99
CA LEU A 41 7.20 -10.84 -8.80
C LEU A 41 6.33 -10.66 -10.06
N GLY A 42 6.82 -10.00 -11.11
CA GLY A 42 6.03 -9.68 -12.31
C GLY A 42 4.94 -8.63 -12.05
N THR A 43 5.10 -7.82 -11.01
CA THR A 43 4.18 -6.75 -10.62
C THR A 43 4.62 -5.44 -11.27
N ARG A 44 3.74 -4.80 -12.04
CA ARG A 44 4.00 -3.48 -12.60
C ARG A 44 3.65 -2.37 -11.60
N LEU A 45 4.63 -1.53 -11.24
CA LEU A 45 4.39 -0.30 -10.50
C LEU A 45 3.91 0.82 -11.43
N ALA A 46 2.79 1.46 -11.08
CA ALA A 46 2.22 2.60 -11.78
C ALA A 46 2.11 3.79 -10.82
N PHE A 47 2.99 4.78 -10.97
CA PHE A 47 3.02 5.91 -10.06
C PHE A 47 1.96 6.95 -10.38
N SER A 48 1.16 7.32 -9.38
CA SER A 48 0.23 8.43 -9.46
C SER A 48 1.02 9.75 -9.61
N THR A 49 0.41 10.73 -10.30
CA THR A 49 0.99 12.07 -10.40
C THR A 49 0.17 13.01 -9.53
N ALA A 50 0.80 14.09 -9.03
CA ALA A 50 0.14 15.09 -8.17
C ALA A 50 -1.15 15.69 -8.76
N TYR A 51 -1.34 15.58 -10.08
CA TYR A 51 -2.51 16.10 -10.81
C TYR A 51 -3.49 15.01 -11.29
N HIS A 52 -3.29 13.74 -10.89
CA HIS A 52 -4.22 12.63 -11.18
C HIS A 52 -4.63 11.85 -9.91
N PRO A 53 -5.25 12.51 -8.91
CA PRO A 53 -5.74 11.86 -7.69
C PRO A 53 -6.88 10.85 -7.95
N GLN A 54 -7.44 10.79 -9.16
CA GLN A 54 -8.48 9.81 -9.49
C GLN A 54 -8.01 8.35 -9.36
N THR A 55 -6.73 8.09 -9.61
CA THR A 55 -6.20 6.72 -9.64
C THR A 55 -5.85 6.19 -8.25
N ASP A 56 -5.36 7.06 -7.37
CA ASP A 56 -4.97 6.71 -5.99
C ASP A 56 -6.06 7.05 -4.95
N GLY A 57 -7.02 7.89 -5.33
CA GLY A 57 -8.05 8.40 -4.42
C GLY A 57 -8.96 7.33 -3.81
N LEU A 58 -9.01 6.11 -4.38
CA LEU A 58 -9.69 4.99 -3.72
C LEU A 58 -8.92 4.51 -2.49
N ALA A 59 -7.60 4.36 -2.61
CA ALA A 59 -6.74 3.97 -1.49
C ALA A 59 -6.74 5.07 -0.42
N GLU A 60 -6.58 6.34 -0.82
CA GLU A 60 -6.65 7.49 0.10
C GLU A 60 -7.98 7.54 0.87
N ARG A 61 -9.12 7.37 0.18
CA ARG A 61 -10.44 7.33 0.84
C ARG A 61 -10.58 6.17 1.80
N MET A 62 -10.01 5.01 1.48
CA MET A 62 -10.07 3.85 2.36
C MET A 62 -9.19 4.04 3.59
N ILE A 63 -8.00 4.61 3.43
CA ILE A 63 -7.12 4.99 4.54
C ILE A 63 -7.83 6.01 5.45
N GLN A 64 -8.43 7.06 4.89
CA GLN A 64 -9.15 8.07 5.68
C GLN A 64 -10.29 7.44 6.50
N LYS A 65 -11.08 6.55 5.89
CA LYS A 65 -12.15 5.84 6.61
C LYS A 65 -11.61 4.97 7.75
N LEU A 66 -10.50 4.27 7.53
CA LEU A 66 -9.85 3.47 8.57
C LEU A 66 -9.34 4.35 9.70
N GLU A 67 -8.71 5.48 9.39
CA GLU A 67 -8.28 6.44 10.41
C GLU A 67 -9.45 6.96 11.25
N ASP A 68 -10.56 7.31 10.63
CA ASP A 68 -11.73 7.82 11.34
C ASP A 68 -12.32 6.77 12.28
N ILE A 69 -12.37 5.51 11.84
CA ILE A 69 -12.77 4.37 12.69
C ILE A 69 -11.80 4.23 13.87
N LEU A 70 -10.49 4.21 13.61
CA LEU A 70 -9.47 4.07 14.66
C LEU A 70 -9.51 5.22 15.66
N ARG A 71 -9.71 6.46 15.21
CA ARG A 71 -9.91 7.62 16.08
C ARG A 71 -11.15 7.44 16.95
N GLY A 72 -12.26 6.96 16.38
CA GLY A 72 -13.46 6.64 17.13
C GLY A 72 -13.21 5.59 18.22
N PHE A 73 -12.56 4.47 17.87
CA PHE A 73 -12.21 3.42 18.82
C PHE A 73 -11.34 3.93 19.97
N CYS A 74 -10.28 4.69 19.68
CA CYS A 74 -9.38 5.23 20.69
C CYS A 74 -10.02 6.34 21.55
N ALA A 75 -10.88 7.18 20.97
CA ALA A 75 -11.48 8.31 21.66
C ALA A 75 -12.66 7.91 22.56
N TYR A 76 -13.47 6.94 22.13
CA TYR A 76 -14.68 6.53 22.85
C TYR A 76 -14.51 5.24 23.63
N GLY A 77 -13.36 4.57 23.53
CA GLY A 77 -13.07 3.34 24.26
C GLY A 77 -14.22 2.36 24.10
N MET A 78 -14.52 1.94 22.86
CA MET A 78 -15.48 0.87 22.66
C MET A 78 -14.88 -0.44 23.18
N GLU A 79 -15.09 -0.69 24.47
CA GLU A 79 -14.98 -2.01 25.10
C GLU A 79 -16.06 -2.96 24.56
#